data_AF-A0A1V6JW41-F1
#
_entry.id   AF-A0A1V6JW41-F1
#
_cell.length_a   1.000
_cell.length_b   1.000
_cell.length_c   1.000
_cell.angle_alpha   90.00
_cell.angle_beta   90.00
_cell.angle_gamma   90.00
#
_symmetry.space_group_name_H-M   'P 1'
#
loop_
_entity.id
_entity.type
_entity.pdbx_description
1 polymer ?
#
loop_
_entity_poly.entity_id
_entity_poly.type
_entity_poly.pdbx_seq_one_letter_code
_entity_poly.pdbx_strand_id
1 'polypeptide(L)' 'MLDPGAFERTKVELGRCTVCNRGRAVYRSPEAKICEVCYTRLVREENARAGVR' A
#
# COMPACT_ATOMS: atom_id res chain seq x y z
N MET A 1 -1.81 11.99 -2.50
CA MET A 1 -2.54 10.73 -2.81
C MET A 1 -1.47 9.69 -3.10
N LEU A 2 -1.50 8.53 -2.43
CA LEU A 2 -0.49 7.50 -2.65
C LEU A 2 -0.75 6.82 -4.00
N ASP A 3 0.29 6.65 -4.82
CA ASP A 3 0.23 5.90 -6.08
C ASP A 3 0.59 4.43 -5.80
N PRO A 4 -0.34 3.47 -5.95
CA PRO A 4 -0.04 2.04 -5.77
C PRO A 4 0.98 1.50 -6.79
N GLY A 5 1.16 2.14 -7.95
CA GLY A 5 2.20 1.79 -8.92
C GLY A 5 3.63 2.10 -8.45
N ALA A 6 3.78 3.04 -7.51
CA ALA A 6 5.07 3.40 -6.91
C ALA A 6 5.50 2.47 -5.76
N PHE A 7 4.66 1.49 -5.38
CA PHE A 7 4.97 0.55 -4.30
C PHE A 7 5.59 -0.74 -4.81
N GLU A 8 6.69 -1.14 -4.17
CA GLU A 8 7.30 -2.45 -4.34
C GLU A 8 6.95 -3.35 -3.15
N ARG A 9 6.60 -4.63 -3.42
CA ARG A 9 6.42 -5.63 -2.37
C ARG A 9 7.77 -6.16 -1.91
N THR A 10 8.03 -6.08 -0.61
CA THR A 10 9.25 -6.60 0.01
C THR A 10 9.04 -8.02 0.54
N LYS A 11 10.12 -8.81 0.56
CA LYS A 11 10.12 -10.15 1.18
C LYS A 11 10.28 -10.10 2.71
N VAL A 12 10.70 -8.94 3.23
CA VAL A 12 10.94 -8.71 4.66
C VAL A 12 9.93 -7.72 5.21
N GLU A 13 9.65 -7.80 6.51
CA GLU A 13 8.83 -6.83 7.22
C GLU A 13 9.61 -5.54 7.48
N LEU A 14 8.96 -4.40 7.20
CA LEU A 14 9.56 -3.06 7.30
C LEU A 14 9.14 -2.32 8.59
N GLY A 15 8.48 -3.02 9.51
CA GLY A 15 7.87 -2.47 10.72
C GLY A 15 6.36 -2.25 10.57
N ARG A 16 5.83 -1.20 11.20
CA ARG A 16 4.39 -0.88 11.17
C ARG A 16 4.01 -0.06 9.94
N CYS A 17 2.81 -0.34 9.43
CA CYS A 17 2.16 0.42 8.36
C CYS A 17 2.01 1.90 8.75
N THR A 18 2.45 2.81 7.88
CA THR A 18 2.33 4.25 8.10
C THR A 18 0.88 4.74 8.09
N VAL A 19 -0.01 4.04 7.39
CA VAL A 19 -1.44 4.42 7.26
C VAL A 19 -2.26 3.96 8.46
N CYS A 20 -2.20 2.67 8.81
CA CYS A 20 -3.09 2.11 9.83
C CYS A 20 -2.42 1.89 11.19
N ASN A 21 -1.10 2.06 11.29
CA ASN A 21 -0.24 1.85 12.46
C ASN A 21 -0.42 0.51 13.22
N ARG A 22 -1.06 -0.47 12.57
CA ARG A 22 -1.40 -1.78 13.15
C ARG A 22 -0.79 -2.93 12.36
N GLY A 23 -0.99 -2.92 11.05
CA GLY A 23 -0.51 -3.99 10.16
C GLY A 23 1.00 -3.96 9.96
N ARG A 24 1.57 -5.13 9.70
CA ARG A 24 2.98 -5.32 9.31
C ARG A 24 3.18 -4.78 7.90
N ALA A 25 4.14 -3.87 7.72
CA ALA A 25 4.42 -3.25 6.43
C ALA A 25 5.27 -4.19 5.56
N VAL A 26 4.77 -4.47 4.36
CA VAL A 26 5.39 -5.37 3.36
C VAL A 26 5.42 -4.73 1.97
N TYR A 27 4.93 -3.50 1.84
CA TYR A 27 5.08 -2.67 0.65
C TYR A 27 5.82 -1.40 1.04
N ARG A 28 6.69 -0.90 0.16
CA ARG A 28 7.37 0.39 0.31
C ARG A 28 7.29 1.23 -0.95
N SER A 29 7.27 2.53 -0.75
CA SER A 29 7.59 3.55 -1.74
C SER A 29 8.61 4.53 -1.10
N PRO A 30 9.15 5.51 -1.84
CA PRO A 30 9.98 6.55 -1.24
C PRO A 30 9.28 7.33 -0.11
N GLU A 31 7.96 7.41 -0.15
CA GLU A 31 7.15 8.24 0.76
C GLU A 31 6.53 7.45 1.93
N ALA A 32 6.37 6.13 1.81
CA ALA A 32 5.61 5.36 2.78
C ALA A 32 5.97 3.87 2.81
N LYS A 33 5.64 3.21 3.93
CA LYS A 33 5.64 1.75 4.05
C LYS A 33 4.28 1.28 4.56
N ILE A 34 3.62 0.37 3.85
CA ILE A 34 2.23 0.00 4.15
C ILE A 34 2.03 -1.51 4.21
N CYS A 35 0.98 -1.93 4.92
CA CYS A 35 0.60 -3.33 5.01
C CYS A 35 -0.21 -3.78 3.78
N GLU A 36 -0.30 -5.09 3.58
CA GLU A 36 -1.03 -5.71 2.48
C GLU A 36 -2.49 -5.22 2.40
N VAL A 37 -3.20 -5.13 3.54
CA VAL A 37 -4.58 -4.63 3.58
C VAL A 37 -4.70 -3.18 3.09
N CYS A 38 -3.77 -2.31 3.49
CA CYS A 38 -3.79 -0.91 3.04
C CYS A 38 -3.44 -0.79 1.56
N TYR A 39 -2.51 -1.61 1.07
CA TYR A 39 -2.18 -1.68 -0.35
C TYR A 39 -3.40 -2.15 -1.19
N THR A 40 -4.09 -3.22 -0.77
CA THR A 40 -5.30 -3.69 -1.47
C THR A 40 -6.40 -2.63 -1.52
N ARG A 41 -6.59 -1.87 -0.44
CA ARG A 41 -7.54 -0.74 -0.43
C ARG A 41 -7.13 0.34 -1.42
N LEU A 42 -5.85 0.70 -1.45
CA LEU A 42 -5.31 1.70 -2.35
C LEU A 42 -5.55 1.32 -3.82
N VAL A 43 -5.24 0.08 -4.21
CA VAL A 43 -5.49 -0.45 -5.55
C VAL A 43 -6.98 -0.44 -5.90
N ARG A 44 -7.86 -0.82 -4.95
CA ARG A 44 -9.31 -0.80 -5.18
C ARG A 44 -9.84 0.61 -5.41
N GLU A 45 -9.38 1.59 -4.63
CA GLU A 45 -9.77 2.99 -4.79
C GLU A 45 -9.26 3.58 -6.11
N GLU A 46 -8.07 3.20 -6.55
CA GLU A 46 -7.55 3.54 -7.87
C GLU A 46 -8.39 2.92 -9.00
N ASN A 47 -8.63 1.60 -8.95
CA ASN A 47 -9.44 0.91 -9.94
C ASN A 47 -10.85 1.50 -10.04
N ALA A 48 -11.46 1.83 -8.90
CA ALA A 48 -12.77 2.49 -8.87
C ALA A 48 -12.74 3.87 -9.56
N ARG A 49 -11.67 4.66 -9.38
CA ARG A 49 -11.48 5.94 -10.08
C ARG A 49 -11.20 5.76 -11.57
N ALA A 50 -10.50 4.69 -11.95
CA ALA A 50 -10.20 4.35 -13.34
C ALA A 50 -11.38 3.68 -14.07
N GLY A 51 -12.48 3.36 -13.39
CA GLY A 51 -13.63 2.65 -13.97
C GLY A 51 -13.37 1.16 -14.23
N VAL A 52 -12.34 0.58 -13.61
CA VAL A 52 -12.00 -0.84 -13.71
C VAL A 52 -12.88 -1.62 -12.73
N ARG A 53 -13.61 -2.63 -13.23
CA ARG A 53 -14.54 -3.46 -12.45
C ARG A 53 -14.13 -4.92 -12.44
#